data_AF-B7FFH2-F1
#
_entry.id   AF-B7FFH2-F1
#
_cell.length_a   1.000
_cell.length_b   1.000
_cell.length_c   1.000
_cell.angle_alpha   90.00
_cell.angle_beta   90.00
_cell.angle_gamma   90.00
#
_symmetry.space_group_name_H-M   'P 1'
#
loop_
_entity.id
_entity.type
_entity.pdbx_description
1 polymer ?
#
loop_
_entity_poly.entity_id
_entity_poly.type
_entity_poly.pdbx_seq_one_letter_code
_entity_poly.pdbx_strand_id
1 'polypeptide(L)'
;MHEELCNRFDYDAIFGTALNRFCVQAAVGHPLTVYGKGGQTRAFLDIRDTVQCVELAIANPANPGEFRVFNQFTEQFKVTELAELVTKAGEKLGLDVKTISVPNPRVELEEHYYNCKNTKLVDLGLKPHLLSDSLIDSLLNFAVQYKDRVDTKQIMPGVSWRKVGVKTKTLTS
;
A
#
# COMPACT_ATOMS: atom_id res chain seq x y z
N MET A 1 -9.58 19.71 -8.90
CA MET A 1 -10.42 18.89 -8.00
C MET A 1 -10.79 19.78 -6.82
N HIS A 2 -12.02 19.70 -6.31
CA HIS A 2 -12.44 20.50 -5.15
C HIS A 2 -11.80 19.94 -3.87
N GLU A 3 -11.22 20.77 -3.02
CA GLU A 3 -10.46 20.31 -1.83
C GLU A 3 -11.31 19.49 -0.86
N GLU A 4 -12.59 19.84 -0.69
CA GLU A 4 -13.52 19.12 0.21
C GLU A 4 -13.89 17.70 -0.26
N LEU A 5 -13.53 17.33 -1.50
CA LEU A 5 -13.74 15.98 -2.03
C LEU A 5 -12.47 15.13 -1.96
N CYS A 6 -11.40 15.65 -1.35
CA CYS A 6 -10.14 14.93 -1.20
C CYS A 6 -10.32 13.69 -0.30
N ASN A 7 -9.84 12.55 -0.77
CA ASN A 7 -9.87 11.32 0.01
C ASN A 7 -8.78 11.34 1.09
N ARG A 8 -8.95 10.52 2.13
CA ARG A 8 -7.91 10.29 3.16
C ARG A 8 -6.69 9.57 2.57
N PHE A 9 -5.54 9.80 3.18
CA PHE A 9 -4.29 9.12 2.86
C PHE A 9 -3.55 8.74 4.14
N ASP A 10 -3.59 7.45 4.48
CA ASP A 10 -3.06 6.92 5.74
C ASP A 10 -1.60 6.47 5.60
N TYR A 11 -0.76 6.90 6.55
CA TYR A 11 0.68 6.59 6.59
C TYR A 11 1.15 6.03 7.93
N ASP A 12 0.29 6.00 8.95
CA ASP A 12 0.62 5.44 10.25
C ASP A 12 0.84 3.92 10.15
N ALA A 13 1.42 3.31 11.19
CA ALA A 13 1.73 1.88 11.18
C ALA A 13 0.53 0.95 11.44
N ILE A 14 -0.66 1.50 11.68
CA ILE A 14 -1.89 0.75 11.95
C ILE A 14 -2.74 0.64 10.67
N PHE A 15 -3.09 1.77 10.06
CA PHE A 15 -3.96 1.85 8.88
C PHE A 15 -3.20 2.05 7.57
N GLY A 16 -2.01 2.66 7.63
CA GLY A 16 -1.17 2.85 6.46
C GLY A 16 -0.72 1.52 5.84
N THR A 17 -0.71 1.47 4.51
CA THR A 17 -0.29 0.31 3.72
C THR A 17 1.06 0.54 3.05
N ALA A 18 1.72 -0.54 2.60
CA ALA A 18 3.14 -0.55 2.25
C ALA A 18 3.58 0.60 1.31
N LEU A 19 3.00 0.69 0.10
CA LEU A 19 3.38 1.70 -0.89
C LEU A 19 3.09 3.13 -0.40
N ASN A 20 1.90 3.37 0.14
CA ASN A 20 1.51 4.69 0.65
C ASN A 20 2.44 5.18 1.76
N ARG A 21 2.78 4.28 2.69
CA ARG A 21 3.73 4.54 3.77
C ARG A 21 5.11 4.85 3.22
N PHE A 22 5.60 4.10 2.23
CA PHE A 22 6.91 4.36 1.64
C PHE A 22 6.98 5.73 0.95
N CYS A 23 5.95 6.13 0.21
CA CYS A 23 5.91 7.47 -0.39
C CYS A 23 5.97 8.58 0.68
N VAL A 24 5.24 8.45 1.78
CA VAL A 24 5.28 9.45 2.86
C VAL A 24 6.61 9.42 3.60
N GLN A 25 7.16 8.24 3.88
CA GLN A 25 8.48 8.07 4.50
C GLN A 25 9.57 8.76 3.67
N ALA A 26 9.60 8.50 2.37
CA ALA A 26 10.50 9.15 1.43
C ALA A 26 10.36 10.69 1.46
N ALA A 27 9.12 11.20 1.42
CA ALA A 27 8.84 12.64 1.42
C ALA A 27 9.31 13.38 2.68
N VAL A 28 9.28 12.71 3.85
CA VAL A 28 9.75 13.29 5.13
C VAL A 28 11.21 12.93 5.46
N GLY A 29 11.92 12.24 4.55
CA GLY A 29 13.29 11.80 4.76
C GLY A 29 13.44 10.68 5.81
N HIS A 30 12.35 9.98 6.15
CA HIS A 30 12.42 8.79 6.98
C HIS A 30 12.82 7.58 6.12
N PRO A 31 13.74 6.71 6.57
CA PRO A 31 14.07 5.52 5.82
C PRO A 31 12.87 4.58 5.62
N LEU A 32 12.77 3.95 4.45
CA LEU A 32 11.69 3.02 4.11
C LEU A 32 11.69 1.83 5.09
N THR A 33 10.56 1.61 5.75
CA THR A 33 10.44 0.59 6.81
C THR A 33 10.15 -0.79 6.22
N VAL A 34 11.18 -1.53 5.82
CA VAL A 34 11.02 -2.91 5.33
C VAL A 34 10.94 -3.87 6.52
N TYR A 35 9.85 -4.61 6.65
CA TYR A 35 9.66 -5.54 7.76
C TYR A 35 10.36 -6.86 7.50
N GLY A 36 11.29 -7.24 8.40
CA GLY A 36 12.09 -8.44 8.26
C GLY A 36 12.94 -8.41 6.99
N LYS A 37 12.93 -9.51 6.22
CA LYS A 37 13.67 -9.64 4.96
C LYS A 37 13.08 -8.88 3.77
N GLY A 38 11.80 -8.50 3.81
CA GLY A 38 11.14 -7.76 2.72
C GLY A 38 10.69 -8.59 1.50
N GLY A 39 10.86 -9.92 1.52
CA GLY A 39 10.42 -10.80 0.42
C GLY A 39 8.93 -11.16 0.45
N GLN A 40 8.15 -10.58 1.38
CA GLN A 40 6.70 -10.74 1.41
C GLN A 40 6.13 -10.23 0.08
N THR A 41 5.48 -11.11 -0.68
CA THR A 41 4.85 -10.75 -1.95
C THR A 41 3.36 -10.56 -1.74
N ARG A 42 2.81 -9.42 -2.17
CA ARG A 42 1.38 -9.13 -2.05
C ARG A 42 0.85 -8.57 -3.37
N ALA A 43 -0.47 -8.73 -3.52
CA ALA A 43 -1.24 -8.16 -4.61
C ALA A 43 -1.56 -6.68 -4.33
N PHE A 44 -1.44 -5.83 -5.35
CA PHE A 44 -1.71 -4.40 -5.31
C PHE A 44 -2.65 -3.99 -6.44
N LEU A 45 -3.33 -2.87 -6.25
CA LEU A 45 -4.13 -2.19 -7.26
C LEU A 45 -4.20 -0.69 -6.95
N ASP A 46 -4.48 0.09 -7.98
CA ASP A 46 -4.79 1.51 -7.84
C ASP A 46 -6.19 1.70 -7.22
N ILE A 47 -6.37 2.79 -6.46
CA ILE A 47 -7.69 3.15 -5.94
C ILE A 47 -8.70 3.45 -7.05
N ARG A 48 -8.24 3.92 -8.21
CA ARG A 48 -9.04 4.10 -9.44
C ARG A 48 -9.59 2.77 -9.95
N ASP A 49 -8.79 1.70 -9.89
CA ASP A 49 -9.23 0.36 -10.25
C ASP A 49 -10.19 -0.22 -9.20
N THR A 50 -10.06 0.18 -7.94
CA THR A 50 -10.98 -0.27 -6.88
C THR A 50 -12.42 0.15 -7.18
N VAL A 51 -12.64 1.42 -7.53
CA VAL A 51 -13.99 1.90 -7.85
C VAL A 51 -14.51 1.29 -9.16
N GLN A 52 -13.64 1.10 -10.16
CA GLN A 52 -14.01 0.44 -11.41
C GLN A 52 -14.39 -1.03 -11.21
N CYS A 53 -13.66 -1.77 -10.38
CA CYS A 53 -13.98 -3.18 -10.09
C CYS A 53 -15.34 -3.32 -9.41
N VAL A 54 -15.66 -2.42 -8.47
CA VAL A 54 -16.96 -2.41 -7.79
C VAL A 54 -18.08 -2.07 -8.78
N GLU A 55 -17.90 -1.05 -9.62
CA GLU A 55 -18.85 -0.70 -10.69
C GLU A 55 -19.10 -1.90 -11.62
N LEU A 56 -18.05 -2.58 -12.08
CA LEU A 56 -18.15 -3.76 -12.93
C LEU A 56 -18.92 -4.90 -12.26
N ALA A 57 -18.70 -5.13 -10.97
CA ALA A 57 -19.38 -6.17 -10.22
C ALA A 57 -20.89 -5.87 -10.05
N ILE A 58 -21.26 -4.60 -9.91
CA ILE A 58 -22.65 -4.13 -9.85
C ILE A 58 -23.32 -4.26 -11.23
N ALA A 59 -22.65 -3.77 -12.28
CA ALA A 59 -23.18 -3.77 -13.66
C ALA A 59 -23.36 -5.19 -14.22
N ASN A 60 -22.60 -6.16 -13.71
CA ASN A 60 -22.68 -7.55 -14.10
C ASN A 60 -23.02 -8.39 -12.86
N PRO A 61 -24.27 -8.40 -12.36
CA PRO A 61 -24.62 -9.07 -11.10
C PRO A 61 -24.45 -10.59 -11.19
N ALA A 62 -24.35 -11.25 -10.03
CA ALA A 62 -24.39 -12.71 -9.96
C ALA A 62 -25.82 -13.22 -10.22
N ASN A 63 -25.96 -14.44 -10.72
CA ASN A 63 -27.27 -15.07 -10.86
C ASN A 63 -27.86 -15.43 -9.49
N PRO A 64 -29.20 -15.58 -9.37
CA PRO A 64 -29.81 -16.09 -8.15
C PRO A 64 -29.20 -17.43 -7.72
N GLY A 65 -28.72 -17.50 -6.48
CA GLY A 65 -28.05 -18.68 -5.93
C GLY A 65 -26.57 -18.83 -6.30
N GLU A 66 -26.00 -17.93 -7.09
CA GLU A 66 -24.60 -17.94 -7.48
C GLU A 66 -23.73 -17.15 -6.50
N PHE A 67 -22.64 -17.76 -6.00
CA PHE A 67 -21.63 -17.09 -5.21
C PHE A 67 -20.35 -16.89 -6.02
N ARG A 68 -20.14 -15.68 -6.55
CA ARG A 68 -18.94 -15.33 -7.32
C ARG A 68 -17.83 -14.85 -6.40
N VAL A 69 -16.62 -15.30 -6.71
CA VAL A 69 -15.38 -14.86 -6.04
C VAL A 69 -14.44 -14.28 -7.07
N PHE A 70 -13.98 -13.05 -6.82
CA PHE A 70 -13.00 -12.34 -7.62
C PHE A 70 -11.76 -12.05 -6.78
N ASN A 71 -10.59 -12.36 -7.33
CA ASN A 71 -9.33 -11.88 -6.78
C ASN A 71 -9.08 -10.48 -7.34
N GLN A 72 -9.39 -9.46 -6.55
CA GLN A 72 -9.34 -8.06 -6.97
C GLN A 72 -7.95 -7.46 -6.73
N PHE A 73 -7.10 -7.54 -7.75
CA PHE A 73 -5.83 -6.84 -7.82
C PHE A 73 -5.35 -6.79 -9.28
N THR A 74 -4.35 -5.98 -9.58
CA THR A 74 -3.78 -5.85 -10.94
C THR A 74 -2.37 -6.44 -11.04
N GLU A 75 -1.54 -6.20 -10.03
CA GLU A 75 -0.12 -6.59 -10.03
C GLU A 75 0.30 -7.20 -8.68
N GLN A 76 1.44 -7.89 -8.68
CA GLN A 76 2.03 -8.49 -7.48
C GLN A 76 3.43 -7.92 -7.29
N PHE A 77 3.73 -7.44 -6.09
CA PHE A 77 5.01 -6.86 -5.74
C PHE A 77 5.53 -7.41 -4.42
N LYS A 78 6.84 -7.58 -4.33
CA LYS A 78 7.54 -7.75 -3.06
C LYS A 78 7.67 -6.41 -2.34
N VAL A 79 7.81 -6.44 -1.03
CA VAL A 79 8.08 -5.23 -0.24
C VAL A 79 9.41 -4.57 -0.68
N THR A 80 10.44 -5.35 -1.00
CA THR A 80 11.71 -4.83 -1.53
C THR A 80 11.55 -4.18 -2.90
N GLU A 81 10.75 -4.75 -3.80
CA GLU A 81 10.49 -4.18 -5.13
C GLU A 81 9.78 -2.81 -5.00
N LEU A 82 8.83 -2.68 -4.07
CA LEU A 82 8.21 -1.38 -3.79
C LEU A 82 9.22 -0.37 -3.23
N ALA A 83 10.13 -0.81 -2.35
CA ALA A 83 11.17 0.07 -1.81
C ALA A 83 12.12 0.58 -2.90
N GLU A 84 12.51 -0.29 -3.84
CA GLU A 84 13.32 0.07 -5.01
C GLU A 84 12.60 1.07 -5.92
N LEU A 85 11.32 0.82 -6.23
CA LEU A 85 10.50 1.72 -7.06
C LEU A 85 10.36 3.11 -6.43
N VAL A 86 10.07 3.18 -5.13
CA VAL A 86 9.95 4.46 -4.41
C VAL A 86 11.31 5.16 -4.31
N THR A 87 12.40 4.43 -4.10
CA THR A 87 13.76 5.01 -4.06
C THR A 87 14.10 5.65 -5.40
N LYS A 88 13.90 4.92 -6.50
CA LYS A 88 14.16 5.42 -7.86
C LYS A 88 13.30 6.64 -8.22
N ALA A 89 12.03 6.66 -7.80
CA ALA A 89 11.17 7.82 -8.02
C ALA A 89 11.57 9.01 -7.13
N GLY A 90 11.98 8.76 -5.88
CA GLY A 90 12.48 9.77 -4.97
C GLY A 90 13.76 10.45 -5.46
N GLU A 91 14.68 9.69 -6.05
CA GLU A 91 15.91 10.23 -6.66
C GLU A 91 15.62 11.29 -7.71
N LYS A 92 14.59 11.09 -8.55
CA LYS A 92 14.17 12.06 -9.58
C LYS A 92 13.67 13.37 -8.98
N LEU A 93 13.16 13.34 -7.74
CA LEU A 93 12.67 14.48 -6.98
C LEU A 93 13.74 15.08 -6.04
N GLY A 94 14.98 14.57 -6.08
CA GLY A 94 16.07 15.01 -5.22
C GLY A 94 15.93 14.55 -3.76
N LEU A 95 15.13 13.51 -3.49
CA LEU A 95 14.99 12.91 -2.16
C LEU A 95 16.07 11.85 -1.97
N ASP A 96 16.83 11.95 -0.87
CA ASP A 96 17.80 10.92 -0.48
C ASP A 96 17.08 9.78 0.27
N VAL A 97 16.39 8.94 -0.49
CA VAL A 97 15.60 7.83 0.07
C VAL A 97 16.52 6.73 0.58
N LYS A 98 16.44 6.43 1.88
CA LYS A 98 17.15 5.31 2.52
C LYS A 98 16.18 4.17 2.82
N THR A 99 16.70 2.98 3.04
CA THR A 99 15.91 1.82 3.49
C THR A 99 16.48 1.27 4.79
N ILE A 100 15.60 0.85 5.70
CA ILE A 100 15.98 0.16 6.94
C ILE A 100 15.23 -1.17 7.05
N SER A 101 15.89 -2.18 7.62
CA SER A 101 15.20 -3.38 8.08
C SER A 101 14.66 -3.14 9.49
N VAL A 102 13.36 -3.38 9.66
CA VAL A 102 12.65 -3.28 10.93
C VAL A 102 12.30 -4.69 11.41
N PRO A 103 12.56 -5.05 12.68
CA PRO A 103 12.12 -6.32 13.24
C PRO A 103 10.63 -6.54 12.97
N ASN A 104 10.28 -7.63 12.30
CA ASN A 104 8.93 -7.82 11.80
C ASN A 104 7.91 -7.90 12.96
N PRO A 105 6.97 -6.95 13.06
CA PRO A 105 5.96 -6.96 14.13
C PRO A 105 4.92 -8.07 13.93
N ARG A 106 4.82 -8.65 12.73
CA ARG A 106 3.85 -9.64 12.31
C ARG A 106 4.44 -11.06 12.37
N VAL A 107 3.57 -12.06 12.27
CA VAL A 107 3.98 -13.45 12.06
C VAL A 107 3.52 -13.84 10.67
N GLU A 108 4.43 -13.77 9.70
CA GLU A 108 4.18 -14.10 8.30
C GLU A 108 5.45 -14.67 7.64
N LEU A 109 5.29 -15.35 6.50
CA LEU A 109 6.43 -15.79 5.70
C LEU A 109 7.07 -14.58 5.04
N GLU A 110 8.35 -14.37 5.30
CA GLU A 110 9.13 -13.27 4.72
C GLU A 110 9.71 -13.61 3.34
N GLU A 111 9.64 -14.88 2.96
CA GLU A 111 9.93 -15.40 1.63
C GLU A 111 8.93 -16.54 1.37
N HIS A 112 8.21 -16.48 0.25
CA HIS A 112 7.24 -17.51 -0.12
C HIS A 112 6.94 -17.48 -1.61
N TYR A 113 6.47 -18.60 -2.15
CA TYR A 113 5.88 -18.63 -3.48
C TYR A 113 4.58 -17.82 -3.48
N TYR A 114 4.35 -17.06 -4.55
CA TYR A 114 3.14 -16.27 -4.73
C TYR A 114 2.83 -16.17 -6.22
N ASN A 115 1.67 -16.69 -6.62
CA ASN A 115 1.19 -16.66 -8.01
C ASN A 115 -0.34 -16.73 -8.01
N CYS A 116 -0.98 -15.63 -7.65
CA CYS A 116 -2.43 -15.54 -7.59
C CYS A 116 -3.03 -15.24 -8.97
N LYS A 117 -4.14 -15.90 -9.34
CA LYS A 117 -4.89 -15.62 -10.58
C LYS A 117 -5.90 -14.48 -10.37
N ASN A 118 -6.01 -13.54 -11.32
CA ASN A 118 -6.90 -12.36 -11.24
C ASN A 118 -7.64 -12.04 -12.56
N THR A 119 -8.04 -13.05 -13.34
CA THR A 119 -8.59 -12.84 -14.70
C THR A 119 -10.05 -12.37 -14.71
N LYS A 120 -10.89 -12.82 -13.77
CA LYS A 120 -12.35 -12.65 -13.86
C LYS A 120 -12.82 -11.19 -14.02
N LEU A 121 -12.14 -10.22 -13.38
CA LEU A 121 -12.48 -8.80 -13.54
C LEU A 121 -12.02 -8.26 -14.89
N VAL A 122 -10.89 -8.74 -15.41
CA VAL A 122 -10.42 -8.43 -16.77
C VAL A 122 -11.38 -8.99 -17.80
N ASP A 123 -11.88 -10.21 -17.59
CA ASP A 123 -12.88 -10.86 -18.45
C ASP A 123 -14.20 -10.06 -18.47
N LEU A 124 -14.53 -9.34 -17.38
CA LEU A 124 -15.68 -8.43 -17.29
C LEU A 124 -15.40 -7.03 -17.88
N GLY A 125 -14.19 -6.75 -18.36
CA GLY A 125 -13.84 -5.49 -19.01
C GLY A 125 -13.02 -4.51 -18.17
N LEU A 126 -12.41 -4.95 -17.06
CA LEU A 126 -11.46 -4.12 -16.30
C LEU A 126 -10.33 -3.61 -17.21
N LYS A 127 -10.09 -2.30 -17.16
CA LYS A 127 -8.96 -1.63 -17.84
C LYS A 127 -8.01 -1.12 -16.76
N PRO A 128 -7.00 -1.91 -16.36
CA PRO A 128 -6.23 -1.65 -15.15
C PRO A 128 -5.30 -0.45 -15.30
N HIS A 129 -5.16 0.32 -14.22
CA HIS A 129 -4.13 1.33 -14.04
C HIS A 129 -2.92 0.67 -13.37
N LEU A 130 -2.02 0.11 -14.18
CA LEU A 130 -0.79 -0.50 -13.69
C LEU A 130 0.12 0.55 -13.01
N LEU A 131 0.88 0.10 -12.03
CA LEU A 131 1.87 0.91 -11.34
C LEU A 131 2.89 1.42 -12.36
N SER A 132 3.02 2.74 -12.42
CA SER A 132 3.89 3.43 -13.37
C SER A 132 4.74 4.46 -12.65
N ASP A 133 5.88 4.80 -13.22
CA ASP A 133 6.76 5.85 -12.71
C ASP A 133 5.96 7.15 -12.47
N SER A 134 5.07 7.53 -13.39
CA SER A 134 4.24 8.73 -13.24
C SER A 134 3.26 8.68 -12.06
N LEU A 135 2.75 7.49 -11.73
CA LEU A 135 1.90 7.31 -10.54
C LEU A 135 2.70 7.58 -9.27
N ILE A 136 3.87 6.96 -9.16
CA ILE A 136 4.73 7.08 -7.97
C ILE A 136 5.21 8.53 -7.84
N ASP A 137 5.62 9.16 -8.94
CA ASP A 137 6.01 10.57 -8.97
C ASP A 137 4.85 11.46 -8.49
N SER A 138 3.62 11.22 -8.93
CA SER A 138 2.45 11.96 -8.48
C SER A 138 2.17 11.76 -6.98
N LEU A 139 2.27 10.53 -6.47
CA LEU A 139 2.06 10.23 -5.06
C LEU A 139 3.14 10.84 -4.16
N LEU A 140 4.40 10.81 -4.60
CA LEU A 140 5.52 11.43 -3.89
C LEU A 140 5.37 12.95 -3.83
N ASN A 141 5.03 13.61 -4.95
CA ASN A 141 4.78 15.05 -4.96
C ASN A 141 3.62 15.42 -4.01
N PHE A 142 2.55 14.63 -4.00
CA PHE A 142 1.45 14.81 -3.04
C PHE A 142 1.93 14.68 -1.59
N ALA A 143 2.74 13.66 -1.29
CA ALA A 143 3.30 13.48 0.05
C ALA A 143 4.24 14.63 0.46
N VAL A 144 5.07 15.12 -0.46
CA VAL A 144 5.96 16.28 -0.24
C VAL A 144 5.15 17.55 0.02
N GLN A 145 4.07 17.77 -0.73
CA GLN A 145 3.18 18.92 -0.55
C GLN A 145 2.59 18.99 0.86
N TYR A 146 2.24 17.84 1.46
CA TYR A 146 1.62 17.76 2.79
C TYR A 146 2.57 17.29 3.89
N LYS A 147 3.89 17.27 3.64
CA LYS A 147 4.89 16.71 4.56
C LYS A 147 4.88 17.34 5.96
N ASP A 148 4.52 18.61 6.06
CA ASP A 148 4.50 19.36 7.33
C ASP A 148 3.36 18.88 8.26
N ARG A 149 2.40 18.11 7.74
CA ARG A 149 1.29 17.51 8.50
C ARG A 149 1.62 16.10 9.01
N VAL A 150 2.80 15.57 8.70
CA VAL A 150 3.18 14.20 9.05
C VAL A 150 3.67 14.15 10.49
N ASP A 151 2.97 13.37 11.32
CA ASP A 151 3.45 12.97 12.64
C ASP A 151 4.39 11.77 12.50
N THR A 152 5.69 12.05 12.52
CA THR A 152 6.74 11.03 12.34
C THR A 152 6.74 9.97 13.42
N LYS A 153 6.15 10.23 14.60
CA LYS A 153 6.02 9.25 15.68
C LYS A 153 5.13 8.06 15.30
N GLN A 154 4.20 8.25 14.35
CA GLN A 154 3.26 7.21 13.92
C GLN A 154 3.84 6.28 12.84
N ILE A 155 5.04 6.57 12.34
CA ILE A 155 5.63 5.82 11.21
C ILE A 155 6.03 4.40 11.64
N MET A 156 6.66 4.25 12.80
CA MET A 156 7.20 2.96 13.26
C MET A 156 6.10 2.05 13.85
N PRO A 157 6.17 0.72 13.62
CA PRO A 157 5.15 -0.19 14.15
C PRO A 157 5.21 -0.32 15.67
N GLY A 158 4.11 0.02 16.35
CA GLY A 158 3.94 -0.12 17.80
C GLY A 158 3.23 -1.41 18.25
N VAL A 159 2.73 -2.24 17.33
CA VAL A 159 1.91 -3.41 17.64
C VAL A 159 2.64 -4.69 17.23
N SER A 160 2.83 -5.61 18.19
CA SER A 160 3.43 -6.93 17.93
C SER A 160 2.38 -8.04 18.03
N TRP A 161 2.30 -8.89 17.02
CA TRP A 161 1.40 -10.06 16.98
C TRP A 161 1.67 -11.04 18.12
N ARG A 162 2.94 -11.26 18.46
CA ARG A 162 3.34 -12.20 19.52
C ARG A 162 3.10 -11.66 20.93
N LYS A 163 2.94 -10.34 21.09
CA LYS A 163 2.79 -9.65 22.39
C LYS A 163 1.40 -9.01 22.55
N VAL A 164 0.42 -9.50 21.80
CA VAL A 164 -0.98 -9.10 22.02
C VAL A 164 -1.45 -9.65 23.37
N GLY A 165 -2.20 -8.85 24.12
CA GLY A 165 -2.69 -9.21 25.45
C GLY A 165 -4.18 -8.89 25.58
N VAL A 166 -4.78 -9.26 26.70
CA VAL A 166 -6.23 -9.08 26.94
C VAL A 166 -6.62 -7.69 27.43
N LYS A 167 -5.65 -6.89 27.89
CA LYS A 167 -5.90 -5.54 28.40
C LYS A 167 -6.06 -4.56 27.25
N THR A 168 -7.12 -3.74 27.28
CA THR A 168 -7.27 -2.58 26.38
C THR A 168 -6.04 -1.70 26.48
N LYS A 169 -5.43 -1.39 25.33
CA LYS A 169 -4.25 -0.53 25.24
C LYS A 169 -4.68 0.87 24.83
N THR A 170 -4.24 1.87 25.57
CA THR A 170 -4.29 3.27 25.14
C THR A 170 -2.99 3.57 24.42
N LEU A 171 -3.08 3.91 23.13
CA LEU A 171 -1.92 4.40 22.38
C LEU A 171 -1.74 5.88 22.69
N THR A 172 -0.59 6.24 23.29
CA THR A 172 -0.22 7.64 23.53
C THR A 172 0.64 8.14 22.38
N SER A 173 0.19 9.21 21.72
CA SER A 173 0.89 9.98 20.68
C SER A 173 1.95 10.93 21.24
#